data_AF-A0A448AG01-F1
#
_entry.id   AF-A0A448AG01-F1
#
_cell.length_a   1.000
_cell.length_b   1.000
_cell.length_c   1.000
_cell.angle_alpha   90.00
_cell.angle_beta   90.00
_cell.angle_gamma   90.00
#
_symmetry.space_group_name_H-M   'P 1'
#
loop_
_entity.id
_entity.type
_entity.pdbx_description
1 polymer ?
#
loop_
_entity_poly.entity_id
_entity_poly.type
_entity_poly.pdbx_seq_one_letter_code
_entity_poly.pdbx_strand_id
1 'polypeptide(L)'
;MNQDYGNQEAPSKGRRQKTTQERLQDKLKQLAKTTENFEALQKRIKALKDEIAILESKRQQEIMKEYGVDLKDLEAILATHKDELGGEG
;
A
#
# COMPACT_ATOMS: atom_id res chain seq x y z
N MET A 1 28.98 70.25 1.94
CA MET A 1 29.09 69.03 1.11
C MET A 1 28.79 67.83 2.00
N ASN A 2 27.79 67.05 1.61
CA ASN A 2 27.52 65.61 1.81
C ASN A 2 27.84 64.97 3.20
N GLN A 3 26.84 64.51 3.97
CA GLN A 3 26.12 63.21 3.87
C GLN A 3 27.02 61.97 4.06
N ASP A 4 26.79 61.23 5.16
CA ASP A 4 26.48 59.78 5.17
C ASP A 4 26.14 59.37 6.63
N TYR A 5 24.87 59.26 7.02
CA TYR A 5 23.90 58.17 6.82
C TYR A 5 24.25 56.84 7.49
N GLY A 6 23.30 56.36 8.29
CA GLY A 6 22.96 54.94 8.26
C GLY A 6 23.33 54.13 9.49
N ASN A 7 22.94 54.59 10.68
CA ASN A 7 22.59 53.65 11.74
C ASN A 7 21.26 52.98 11.35
N GLN A 8 21.31 51.92 10.55
CA GLN A 8 20.18 51.01 10.33
C GLN A 8 20.68 49.58 10.38
N GLU A 9 20.82 49.08 11.61
CA GLU A 9 20.77 47.64 11.86
C GLU A 9 19.43 47.11 11.31
N ALA A 10 19.52 46.35 10.22
CA ALA A 10 18.36 45.74 9.59
C ALA A 10 17.58 44.89 10.63
N PRO A 11 16.24 44.99 10.70
CA PRO A 11 15.48 44.16 11.61
C PRO A 11 15.68 42.70 11.19
N SER A 12 16.31 41.92 12.08
CA SER A 12 16.37 40.47 12.01
C SER A 12 15.01 39.94 11.60
N LYS A 13 14.95 39.22 10.46
CA LYS A 13 13.75 38.55 9.96
C LYS A 13 13.37 37.42 10.93
N GLY A 14 12.79 37.79 12.06
CA GLY A 14 12.20 36.86 13.01
C GLY A 14 11.08 36.10 12.31
N ARG A 15 11.22 34.77 12.21
CA ARG A 15 10.16 33.90 11.71
C ARG A 15 8.94 34.10 12.60
N ARG A 16 7.92 34.80 12.10
CA ARG A 16 6.67 35.04 12.84
C ARG A 16 6.07 33.69 13.22
N GLN A 17 5.63 33.56 14.47
CA GLN A 17 4.92 32.37 14.90
C GLN A 17 3.63 32.22 14.08
N LYS A 18 3.39 31.01 13.59
CA LYS A 18 2.17 30.68 12.86
C LYS A 18 0.97 30.83 13.78
N THR A 19 -0.07 31.48 13.26
CA THR A 19 -1.38 31.56 13.89
C THR A 19 -2.02 30.17 13.97
N THR A 20 -2.98 30.00 14.87
CA THR A 20 -3.77 28.76 14.97
C THR A 20 -4.45 28.42 13.64
N GLN A 21 -4.92 29.42 12.90
CA GLN A 21 -5.54 29.23 11.59
C GLN A 21 -4.56 28.69 10.55
N GLU A 22 -3.35 29.24 10.46
CA GLU A 22 -2.32 28.74 9.54
C GLU A 22 -1.92 27.31 9.90
N ARG A 23 -1.80 27.00 11.20
CA ARG A 23 -1.51 25.64 11.67
C ARG A 23 -2.64 24.67 11.32
N LEU A 24 -3.90 25.09 11.44
CA LEU A 24 -5.05 24.29 11.06
C LEU A 24 -5.05 23.99 9.55
N GLN A 25 -4.82 25.00 8.72
CA GLN A 25 -4.72 24.83 7.27
C GLN A 25 -3.57 23.89 6.87
N ASP A 26 -2.41 24.00 7.51
CA ASP A 26 -1.30 23.08 7.29
C ASP A 26 -1.67 21.64 7.63
N LYS A 27 -2.42 21.43 8.71
CA LYS A 27 -2.90 20.10 9.11
C LYS A 27 -3.93 19.53 8.14
N LEU A 28 -4.85 20.35 7.65
CA LEU A 28 -5.80 19.95 6.62
C LEU A 28 -5.09 19.53 5.32
N LYS A 29 -4.06 20.27 4.91
CA LYS A 29 -3.22 19.91 3.74
C LYS A 29 -2.46 18.60 3.97
N GLN A 30 -1.88 18.42 5.16
CA GLN A 30 -1.20 17.17 5.52
C GLN A 30 -2.16 15.99 5.50
N LEU A 31 -3.37 16.17 6.02
CA LEU A 31 -4.42 15.16 6.01
C LEU A 31 -4.79 14.77 4.57
N ALA A 32 -5.13 15.74 3.71
CA ALA A 32 -5.49 15.49 2.32
C ALA A 32 -4.40 14.69 1.58
N LYS A 33 -3.13 15.12 1.68
CA LYS A 33 -2.01 14.40 1.06
C LYS A 33 -1.84 12.98 1.60
N THR A 34 -2.08 12.78 2.90
CA THR A 34 -1.96 11.45 3.52
C THR A 34 -3.10 10.54 3.06
N THR A 35 -4.31 11.07 2.92
CA THR A 35 -5.46 10.34 2.39
C THR A 35 -5.23 9.92 0.94
N GLU A 36 -4.74 10.80 0.08
CA GLU A 36 -4.40 10.46 -1.32
C GLU A 36 -3.36 9.33 -1.39
N ASN A 37 -2.31 9.42 -0.57
CA ASN A 37 -1.30 8.37 -0.48
C ASN A 37 -1.88 7.04 0.01
N PHE A 38 -2.78 7.09 1.00
CA PHE A 38 -3.44 5.91 1.53
C PHE A 38 -4.31 5.22 0.47
N GLU A 39 -5.10 5.98 -0.29
CA GLU A 39 -5.89 5.44 -1.40
C GLU A 39 -5.02 4.79 -2.48
N ALA A 40 -3.88 5.40 -2.81
CA ALA A 40 -2.91 4.82 -3.75
C ALA A 40 -2.34 3.49 -3.23
N LEU A 41 -1.99 3.44 -1.94
CA LEU A 41 -1.52 2.21 -1.30
C LEU A 41 -2.60 1.12 -1.27
N GLN A 42 -3.86 1.47 -1.01
CA GLN A 42 -4.97 0.51 -1.06
C GLN A 42 -5.16 -0.10 -2.46
N LYS A 43 -5.08 0.72 -3.51
CA LYS A 43 -5.12 0.23 -4.90
C LYS A 43 -3.96 -0.74 -5.17
N ARG A 44 -2.76 -0.42 -4.70
CA ARG A 44 -1.58 -1.29 -4.84
C ARG A 44 -1.74 -2.60 -4.08
N ILE A 45 -2.28 -2.57 -2.87
CA ILE A 45 -2.57 -3.78 -2.08
C ILE A 45 -3.55 -4.68 -2.85
N LYS A 46 -4.62 -4.11 -3.43
CA LYS A 46 -5.57 -4.89 -4.24
C LYS A 46 -4.88 -5.54 -5.44
N ALA A 47 -4.11 -4.77 -6.21
CA ALA A 47 -3.38 -5.29 -7.36
C ALA A 47 -2.42 -6.44 -7.00
N LEU A 48 -1.69 -6.31 -5.88
CA LEU A 48 -0.79 -7.37 -5.40
C LEU A 48 -1.55 -8.63 -4.97
N LYS A 49 -2.73 -8.50 -4.35
CA LYS A 49 -3.57 -9.65 -4.01
C LYS A 49 -4.02 -10.40 -5.27
N ASP A 50 -4.44 -9.66 -6.29
CA ASP A 50 -4.87 -10.24 -7.57
C ASP A 50 -3.68 -10.95 -8.26
N GLU A 51 -2.48 -10.34 -8.24
CA GLU A 51 -1.26 -10.92 -8.79
C GLU A 51 -0.83 -12.19 -8.05
N ILE A 52 -0.91 -12.21 -6.72
CA ILE A 52 -0.63 -13.40 -5.89
C ILE A 52 -1.56 -14.55 -6.30
N ALA A 53 -2.88 -14.31 -6.40
CA ALA A 53 -3.83 -15.35 -6.78
C ALA A 53 -3.54 -15.95 -8.18
N ILE A 54 -3.10 -15.12 -9.13
CA ILE A 54 -2.67 -15.56 -10.46
C ILE A 54 -1.41 -16.43 -10.35
N LEU A 55 -0.42 -16.00 -9.57
CA LEU A 55 0.82 -16.74 -9.39
C LEU A 55 0.61 -18.07 -8.68
N GLU A 56 -0.24 -18.12 -7.66
CA GLU A 56 -0.63 -19.36 -6.99
C GLU A 56 -1.30 -20.34 -7.95
N SER A 57 -2.22 -19.84 -8.78
CA SER A 57 -2.90 -20.66 -9.80
C SER A 57 -1.90 -21.22 -10.82
N LYS A 58 -0.96 -20.40 -11.30
CA LYS A 58 0.11 -20.84 -12.20
C LYS A 58 1.00 -21.89 -11.54
N ARG A 59 1.35 -21.67 -10.27
CA ARG A 59 2.17 -22.61 -9.51
C ARG A 59 1.49 -23.96 -9.34
N GLN A 60 0.19 -23.98 -9.07
CA GLN A 60 -0.59 -25.21 -9.03
C GLN A 60 -0.57 -25.95 -10.38
N GLN A 61 -0.71 -25.22 -11.49
CA GLN A 61 -0.62 -25.82 -12.84
C GLN A 61 0.79 -26.36 -13.16
N GLU A 62 1.85 -25.70 -12.71
CA GLU A 62 3.23 -26.19 -12.86
C GLU A 62 3.42 -27.50 -12.09
N ILE A 63 2.95 -27.56 -10.84
CA ILE A 63 3.00 -28.78 -10.02
C ILE A 63 2.26 -29.92 -10.73
N MET A 64 1.02 -29.69 -11.19
CA MET A 64 0.26 -30.71 -11.93
C MET A 64 1.04 -31.27 -13.12
N LYS A 65 1.70 -30.39 -13.90
CA LYS A 65 2.55 -30.80 -15.03
C LYS A 65 3.79 -31.58 -14.59
N GLU A 66 4.48 -31.13 -13.54
CA GLU A 66 5.70 -31.75 -13.02
C GLU A 66 5.46 -33.19 -12.56
N TYR A 67 4.34 -33.43 -11.87
CA TYR A 67 3.97 -34.76 -11.38
C TYR A 67 3.18 -35.58 -12.41
N GLY A 68 2.92 -35.04 -13.61
CA GLY A 68 2.13 -35.71 -14.65
C GLY A 68 0.68 -36.00 -14.20
N VAL A 69 0.17 -35.23 -13.25
CA VAL A 69 -1.17 -35.39 -12.68
C VAL A 69 -2.12 -34.48 -13.44
N ASP A 70 -3.14 -35.06 -14.08
CA ASP A 70 -4.21 -34.27 -14.68
C ASP A 70 -5.31 -33.93 -13.64
N LEU A 71 -6.24 -33.05 -14.03
CA LEU A 71 -7.30 -32.62 -13.10
C LEU A 71 -8.19 -33.80 -12.64
N LYS A 72 -8.40 -34.79 -13.50
CA LYS A 72 -9.20 -35.98 -13.18
C LYS A 72 -8.47 -36.91 -12.23
N ASP A 73 -7.16 -37.07 -12.41
CA ASP A 73 -6.31 -37.84 -11.50
C ASP A 73 -6.31 -37.20 -10.10
N LEU A 74 -6.22 -35.86 -10.04
CA LEU A 74 -6.30 -35.12 -8.79
C LEU A 74 -7.67 -35.25 -8.11
N GLU A 75 -8.76 -35.13 -8.88
CA GLU A 75 -10.13 -35.35 -8.40
C GLU A 75 -10.34 -36.78 -7.88
N ALA A 76 -9.79 -37.78 -8.57
CA ALA A 76 -9.85 -39.18 -8.16
C ALA A 76 -9.09 -39.40 -6.84
N ILE A 77 -7.87 -38.87 -6.72
CA ILE A 77 -7.07 -38.93 -5.48
C ILE A 77 -7.81 -38.26 -4.31
N LEU A 78 -8.36 -37.06 -4.54
CA LEU A 78 -9.12 -36.32 -3.51
C LEU A 78 -10.41 -37.03 -3.10
N ALA A 79 -11.11 -37.68 -4.04
CA ALA A 79 -12.30 -38.46 -3.76
C ALA A 79 -11.97 -39.71 -2.93
N THR A 80 -10.91 -40.46 -3.30
CA THR A 80 -10.50 -41.65 -2.55
C THR A 80 -10.05 -41.32 -1.12
N HIS A 81 -9.38 -40.20 -0.89
CA HIS A 81 -8.95 -39.80 0.45
C HIS A 81 -10.02 -39.06 1.27
N LYS A 82 -11.09 -38.58 0.64
CA LYS A 82 -12.28 -38.05 1.37
C LYS A 82 -13.00 -39.16 2.14
N ASP A 83 -13.02 -40.36 1.58
CA ASP A 83 -13.63 -41.54 2.21
C ASP A 83 -12.76 -42.10 3.34
N GLU A 84 -11.43 -41.91 3.29
CA GLU A 84 -10.48 -42.40 4.33
C GLU A 84 -10.36 -41.46 5.55
N LEU A 85 -10.67 -40.17 5.40
CA LEU A 85 -10.55 -39.17 6.49
C LEU A 85 -11.80 -39.05 7.38
N GLY A 86 -12.83 -39.87 7.16
CA GLY A 86 -14.01 -39.90 8.04
C GLY A 86 -14.72 -38.55 8.13
N GLY A 87 -15.24 -38.06 7.01
CA GLY A 87 -16.22 -36.97 7.04
C GLY A 87 -17.58 -37.47 7.53
N GLU A 88 -17.81 -37.47 8.84
CA GLU A 88 -19.17 -37.37 9.38
C GLU A 88 -19.76 -35.99 9.00
N GLY A 89 -21.06 -36.00 8.69
CA GLY A 89 -21.84 -34.86 8.20
C GLY A 89 -22.08 -33.73 9.21
#